data_AF-A0A2T5GWS6-F1
#
_entry.id   AF-A0A2T5GWS6-F1
#
_cell.length_a   1.000
_cell.length_b   1.000
_cell.length_c   1.000
_cell.angle_alpha   90.00
_cell.angle_beta   90.00
_cell.angle_gamma   90.00
#
_symmetry.space_group_name_H-M   'P 1'
#
loop_
_entity.id
_entity.type
_entity.pdbx_description
1 polymer ?
#
loop_
_entity_poly.entity_id
_entity_poly.type
_entity_poly.pdbx_seq_one_letter_code
_entity_poly.pdbx_strand_id
1 'polypeptide(L)'
;MKKVPRKNLLRRYGTIGSAIDVLYKRRLAFLDPRKWDDKNDSEFMRLYKKKSECSNLRALCCTESPETYHHWKVFTDSADGCFIDFHKRPLLDAVIEQPKYRYRAMDYISLDEIKISDYNHRDLPFLKRSGFKPEKEFRIIYEGACPDNEAHYLPIDPEWISRIVLNPWLPPAVSESVIHTLKLISPVSDLTVTPSRLTNSKTWAQWGKRLYQTDP
;
A
#
# COMPACT_ATOMS: atom_id res chain seq x y z
N MET A 1 24.15 -2.79 3.40
CA MET A 1 22.88 -3.49 3.66
C MET A 1 22.58 -4.49 2.55
N LYS A 2 22.18 -5.73 2.90
CA LYS A 2 21.72 -6.73 1.91
C LYS A 2 20.36 -6.28 1.36
N LYS A 3 20.17 -6.26 0.03
CA LYS A 3 18.87 -5.92 -0.59
C LYS A 3 17.82 -6.94 -0.16
N VAL A 4 16.74 -6.50 0.46
CA VAL A 4 15.62 -7.39 0.80
C VAL A 4 14.87 -7.79 -0.48
N PRO A 5 14.61 -9.09 -0.70
CA PRO A 5 13.85 -9.54 -1.87
C PRO A 5 12.46 -8.92 -1.90
N ARG A 6 12.03 -8.44 -3.08
CA ARG A 6 10.73 -7.75 -3.24
C ARG A 6 9.52 -8.56 -2.78
N LYS A 7 9.56 -9.88 -2.91
CA LYS A 7 8.50 -10.80 -2.43
C LYS A 7 8.27 -10.74 -0.90
N ASN A 8 9.19 -10.10 -0.17
CA ASN A 8 9.10 -9.94 1.27
C ASN A 8 8.71 -8.50 1.67
N LEU A 9 8.25 -7.68 0.73
CA LEU A 9 7.84 -6.30 0.97
C LEU A 9 6.35 -6.11 0.69
N LEU A 10 5.69 -5.30 1.51
CA LEU A 10 4.35 -4.79 1.27
C LEU A 10 4.46 -3.28 1.02
N ARG A 11 4.06 -2.84 -0.18
CA ARG A 11 4.07 -1.42 -0.53
C ARG A 11 2.73 -0.79 -0.18
N ARG A 12 2.76 0.31 0.56
CA ARG A 12 1.58 1.13 0.83
C ARG A 12 1.73 2.48 0.13
N TYR A 13 0.88 2.74 -0.85
CA TYR A 13 0.74 4.07 -1.44
C TYR A 13 -0.11 4.96 -0.52
N GLY A 14 0.18 6.26 -0.52
CA GLY A 14 -0.55 7.24 0.26
C GLY A 14 0.06 8.63 0.11
N THR A 15 -0.16 9.47 1.12
CA THR A 15 0.34 10.85 1.13
C THR A 15 1.63 11.00 1.92
N ILE A 16 2.41 12.06 1.67
CA ILE A 16 3.58 12.40 2.51
C ILE A 16 3.11 12.67 3.95
N GLY A 17 1.95 13.32 4.13
CA GLY A 17 1.34 13.48 5.45
C GLY A 17 1.12 12.15 6.19
N SER A 18 0.66 11.12 5.48
CA SER A 18 0.51 9.79 6.08
C SER A 18 1.85 9.16 6.46
N ALA A 19 2.90 9.38 5.66
CA ALA A 19 4.26 8.93 5.99
C ALA A 19 4.83 9.64 7.22
N ILE A 20 4.53 10.93 7.38
CA ILE A 20 4.90 11.70 8.59
C ILE A 20 4.21 11.11 9.82
N ASP A 21 2.90 10.82 9.78
CA ASP A 21 2.19 10.18 10.91
C ASP A 21 2.81 8.81 11.24
N VAL A 22 3.13 8.01 10.22
CA VAL A 22 3.77 6.70 10.40
C VAL A 22 5.11 6.83 11.12
N LEU A 23 6.00 7.73 10.70
CA LEU A 23 7.32 7.90 11.32
C LEU A 23 7.23 8.53 12.71
N TYR A 24 6.42 9.58 12.85
CA TYR A 24 6.35 10.39 14.07
C TYR A 24 5.55 9.71 15.18
N LYS A 25 4.37 9.15 14.85
CA LYS A 25 3.49 8.47 15.79
C LYS A 25 3.73 6.96 15.87
N ARG A 26 4.58 6.40 15.00
CA ARG A 26 4.95 4.98 14.98
C ARG A 26 3.75 4.06 14.89
N ARG A 27 2.85 4.37 13.96
CA ARG A 27 1.58 3.66 13.81
C ARG A 27 1.12 3.60 12.35
N LEU A 28 0.35 2.56 12.00
CA LEU A 28 -0.33 2.44 10.72
C LEU A 28 -1.83 2.57 10.87
N ALA A 29 -2.41 3.45 10.06
CA ALA A 29 -3.84 3.69 10.00
C ALA A 29 -4.56 2.66 9.12
N PHE A 30 -5.50 1.93 9.72
CA PHE A 30 -6.52 1.16 9.04
C PHE A 30 -7.74 2.07 8.84
N LEU A 31 -8.12 2.25 7.58
CA LEU A 31 -9.12 3.23 7.18
C LEU A 31 -10.48 2.58 6.96
N ASP A 32 -11.50 3.42 6.94
CA ASP A 32 -12.88 3.01 6.69
C ASP A 32 -13.12 2.73 5.20
N PRO A 33 -13.52 1.50 4.82
CA PRO A 33 -13.74 1.12 3.44
C PRO A 33 -14.91 1.85 2.75
N ARG A 34 -15.82 2.49 3.51
CA ARG A 34 -16.97 3.22 2.94
C ARG A 34 -16.57 4.36 1.99
N LYS A 35 -15.35 4.85 2.11
CA LYS A 35 -14.82 5.96 1.32
C LYS A 35 -14.07 5.52 0.05
N TRP A 36 -13.98 4.22 -0.23
CA TRP A 36 -13.26 3.75 -1.42
C TRP A 36 -13.98 4.07 -2.73
N ASP A 37 -13.20 4.27 -3.79
CA ASP A 37 -13.73 4.55 -5.12
C ASP A 37 -14.38 3.31 -5.76
N ASP A 38 -13.81 2.11 -5.53
CA ASP A 38 -14.46 0.86 -5.93
C ASP A 38 -15.65 0.56 -5.02
N LYS A 39 -16.85 0.86 -5.53
CA LYS A 39 -18.11 0.67 -4.80
C LYS A 39 -18.48 -0.80 -4.63
N ASN A 40 -18.00 -1.70 -5.50
CA ASN A 40 -18.25 -3.14 -5.30
C ASN A 40 -17.44 -3.66 -4.12
N ASP A 41 -16.17 -3.25 -4.04
CA ASP A 41 -15.27 -3.62 -2.93
C ASP A 41 -15.77 -3.02 -1.60
N SER A 42 -16.24 -1.77 -1.62
CA SER A 42 -16.91 -1.13 -0.48
C SER A 42 -18.15 -1.91 -0.02
N GLU A 43 -18.97 -2.37 -0.98
CA GLU A 43 -20.17 -3.15 -0.70
C GLU A 43 -19.84 -4.53 -0.12
N PHE A 44 -18.79 -5.19 -0.62
CA PHE A 44 -18.31 -6.48 -0.08
C PHE A 44 -17.86 -6.34 1.38
N MET A 45 -17.14 -5.27 1.70
CA MET A 45 -16.75 -4.95 3.08
C MET A 45 -17.97 -4.70 3.98
N ARG A 46 -19.00 -4.01 3.46
CA ARG A 46 -20.26 -3.76 4.19
C ARG A 46 -21.03 -5.06 4.46
N LEU A 47 -21.19 -5.91 3.45
CA LEU A 47 -21.85 -7.22 3.57
C LEU A 47 -21.11 -8.14 4.54
N TYR A 48 -19.78 -8.16 4.46
CA TYR A 48 -18.93 -8.86 5.43
C TYR A 48 -19.18 -8.37 6.86
N LYS A 49 -19.07 -7.06 7.10
CA LYS A 49 -19.32 -6.44 8.41
C LYS A 49 -20.68 -6.86 8.98
N LYS A 50 -21.73 -6.79 8.15
CA LYS A 50 -23.10 -7.15 8.55
C LYS A 50 -23.21 -8.63 8.94
N LYS A 51 -22.57 -9.53 8.18
CA LYS A 51 -22.65 -10.99 8.42
C LYS A 51 -21.79 -11.45 9.59
N SER A 52 -20.65 -10.80 9.82
CA SER A 52 -19.74 -11.10 10.93
C SER A 52 -20.13 -10.43 12.25
N GLU A 53 -21.20 -9.63 12.26
CA GLU A 53 -21.73 -8.92 13.44
C GLU A 53 -20.67 -8.08 14.18
N CYS A 54 -19.63 -7.61 13.46
CA CYS A 54 -18.59 -6.79 14.05
C CYS A 54 -19.01 -5.33 14.13
N SER A 55 -18.74 -4.69 15.27
CA SER A 55 -19.14 -3.30 15.54
C SER A 55 -18.51 -2.33 14.53
N ASN A 56 -17.24 -2.54 14.21
CA ASN A 56 -16.52 -1.78 13.20
C ASN A 56 -15.55 -2.63 12.39
N LEU A 57 -15.33 -2.18 11.16
CA LEU A 57 -14.44 -2.79 10.18
C LEU A 57 -13.52 -1.70 9.61
N ARG A 58 -12.21 -1.96 9.64
CA ARG A 58 -11.19 -1.08 9.07
C ARG A 58 -10.22 -1.90 8.24
N ALA A 59 -9.60 -1.28 7.23
CA ALA A 59 -8.73 -1.97 6.30
C ALA A 59 -7.43 -1.20 6.03
N LEU A 60 -6.36 -1.97 5.88
CA LEU A 60 -5.05 -1.56 5.43
C LEU A 60 -4.79 -2.25 4.08
N CYS A 61 -4.78 -1.47 3.01
CA CYS A 61 -4.46 -1.97 1.67
C CYS A 61 -2.99 -1.70 1.36
N CYS A 62 -2.31 -2.75 0.90
CA CYS A 62 -0.95 -2.72 0.39
C CYS A 62 -0.91 -3.40 -0.98
N THR A 63 0.21 -3.34 -1.67
CA THR A 63 0.45 -4.07 -2.92
C THR A 63 1.76 -4.84 -2.85
N GLU A 64 1.74 -6.05 -3.42
CA GLU A 64 2.92 -6.87 -3.70
C GLU A 64 3.46 -6.64 -5.12
N SER A 65 2.82 -5.74 -5.87
CA SER A 65 3.25 -5.35 -7.20
C SER A 65 4.54 -4.53 -7.16
N PRO A 66 5.39 -4.64 -8.19
CA PRO A 66 6.37 -3.61 -8.47
C PRO A 66 5.72 -2.23 -8.60
N GLU A 67 6.55 -1.20 -8.62
CA GLU A 67 6.08 0.14 -8.86
C GLU A 67 5.43 0.22 -10.25
N THR A 68 4.20 0.74 -10.33
CA THR A 68 3.50 0.92 -11.60
C THR A 68 2.98 2.35 -11.74
N TYR A 69 2.80 2.78 -12.98
CA TYR A 69 2.23 4.10 -13.29
C TYR A 69 0.82 4.27 -12.73
N HIS A 70 0.00 3.20 -12.84
CA HIS A 70 -1.36 3.17 -12.34
C HIS A 70 -1.44 3.48 -10.84
N HIS A 71 -0.59 2.83 -10.01
CA HIS A 71 -0.66 3.05 -8.58
C HIS A 71 -0.36 4.51 -8.20
N TRP A 72 0.59 5.16 -8.88
CA TRP A 72 0.88 6.57 -8.63
C TRP A 72 -0.27 7.49 -9.04
N LYS A 73 -0.99 7.18 -10.12
CA LYS A 73 -2.08 8.03 -10.60
C LYS A 73 -3.37 7.86 -9.82
N VAL A 74 -3.60 6.68 -9.26
CA VAL A 74 -4.86 6.32 -8.59
C VAL A 74 -4.77 6.46 -7.07
N PHE A 75 -3.64 6.09 -6.46
CA PHE A 75 -3.54 6.01 -4.99
C PHE A 75 -2.72 7.13 -4.36
N THR A 76 -2.18 8.05 -5.16
CA THR A 76 -1.44 9.19 -4.65
C THR A 76 -1.81 10.43 -5.44
N ASP A 77 -2.44 11.41 -4.81
CA ASP A 77 -2.69 12.70 -5.45
C ASP A 77 -1.37 13.29 -5.98
N SER A 78 -1.41 13.96 -7.13
CA SER A 78 -0.24 14.20 -7.98
C SER A 78 0.92 14.98 -7.31
N ALA A 79 0.64 15.78 -6.28
CA ALA A 79 1.62 16.65 -5.63
C ALA A 79 1.96 16.27 -4.17
N ASP A 80 1.29 15.29 -3.56
CA ASP A 80 1.51 14.88 -2.16
C ASP A 80 1.78 13.38 -2.03
N GLY A 81 2.10 12.71 -3.13
CA GLY A 81 2.19 11.26 -3.15
C GLY A 81 3.49 10.67 -2.60
N CYS A 82 3.38 9.55 -1.90
CA CYS A 82 4.51 8.66 -1.65
C CYS A 82 4.07 7.20 -1.57
N PHE A 83 5.04 6.29 -1.51
CA PHE A 83 4.80 4.97 -0.96
C PHE A 83 5.83 4.61 0.10
N ILE A 84 5.43 3.73 1.00
CA ILE A 84 6.29 3.12 2.02
C ILE A 84 6.37 1.62 1.73
N ASP A 85 7.58 1.09 1.60
CA ASP A 85 7.80 -0.37 1.52
C ASP A 85 8.04 -0.90 2.95
N PHE A 86 7.12 -1.73 3.45
CA PHE A 86 7.25 -2.41 4.74
C PHE A 86 7.83 -3.82 4.56
N HIS A 87 8.62 -4.28 5.52
CA HIS A 87 8.94 -5.69 5.68
C HIS A 87 7.68 -6.48 6.02
N LYS A 88 7.30 -7.41 5.15
CA LYS A 88 6.03 -8.14 5.25
C LYS A 88 5.95 -8.94 6.54
N ARG A 89 7.00 -9.68 6.89
CA ARG A 89 6.98 -10.62 8.03
C ARG A 89 6.75 -9.90 9.37
N PRO A 90 7.54 -8.89 9.77
CA PRO A 90 7.28 -8.18 11.03
C PRO A 90 5.88 -7.58 11.12
N LEU A 91 5.35 -7.05 10.02
CA LEU A 91 3.99 -6.51 9.98
C LEU A 91 2.92 -7.60 10.22
N LEU A 92 3.10 -8.80 9.67
CA LEU A 92 2.18 -9.93 9.88
C LEU A 92 2.34 -10.54 11.26
N ASP A 93 3.57 -10.67 11.76
CA ASP A 93 3.86 -11.18 13.11
C ASP A 93 3.16 -10.32 14.18
N ALA A 94 3.00 -9.01 13.93
CA ALA A 94 2.28 -8.09 14.82
C ALA A 94 0.76 -8.34 14.91
N VAL A 95 0.16 -9.03 13.92
CA VAL A 95 -1.30 -9.22 13.85
C VAL A 95 -1.74 -10.70 13.82
N ILE A 96 -0.84 -11.64 13.56
CA ILE A 96 -1.18 -13.07 13.33
C ILE A 96 -1.85 -13.73 14.53
N GLU A 97 -1.39 -13.45 15.74
CA GLU A 97 -1.94 -14.01 16.99
C GLU A 97 -3.18 -13.26 17.50
N GLN A 98 -3.63 -12.22 16.78
CA GLN A 98 -4.74 -11.39 17.20
C GLN A 98 -6.01 -11.76 16.42
N PRO A 99 -7.04 -12.38 17.05
CA PRO A 99 -8.23 -12.88 16.34
C PRO A 99 -9.04 -11.80 15.62
N LYS A 100 -8.86 -10.54 16.00
CA LYS A 100 -9.51 -9.37 15.41
C LYS A 100 -8.94 -8.99 14.05
N TYR A 101 -7.81 -9.56 13.64
CA TYR A 101 -7.21 -9.26 12.36
C TYR A 101 -7.34 -10.44 11.41
N ARG A 102 -7.55 -10.12 10.14
CA ARG A 102 -7.46 -11.09 9.05
C ARG A 102 -6.65 -10.46 7.94
N TYR A 103 -5.88 -11.26 7.22
CA TYR A 103 -5.12 -10.77 6.08
C TYR A 103 -5.02 -11.81 4.99
N ARG A 104 -4.98 -11.34 3.74
CA ARG A 104 -4.78 -12.19 2.56
C ARG A 104 -4.30 -11.37 1.38
N ALA A 105 -3.63 -12.03 0.44
CA ALA A 105 -3.58 -11.53 -0.93
C ALA A 105 -5.00 -11.59 -1.54
N MET A 106 -5.28 -10.71 -2.50
CA MET A 106 -6.56 -10.73 -3.19
C MET A 106 -6.72 -11.92 -4.12
N ASP A 107 -7.92 -12.50 -4.09
CA ASP A 107 -8.38 -13.41 -5.12
C ASP A 107 -9.13 -12.60 -6.20
N TYR A 108 -8.62 -12.70 -7.42
CA TYR A 108 -9.11 -11.92 -8.55
C TYR A 108 -10.04 -12.77 -9.41
N ILE A 109 -11.33 -12.43 -9.40
CA ILE A 109 -12.40 -13.23 -10.00
C ILE A 109 -13.06 -12.52 -11.18
N SER A 110 -13.31 -13.25 -12.25
CA SER A 110 -14.09 -12.83 -13.41
C SER A 110 -15.59 -13.02 -13.19
N LEU A 111 -16.41 -12.42 -14.05
CA LEU A 111 -17.87 -12.53 -13.93
C LEU A 111 -18.39 -13.95 -14.17
N ASP A 112 -17.67 -14.76 -14.96
CA ASP A 112 -18.05 -16.15 -15.20
C ASP A 112 -17.65 -17.07 -14.06
N GLU A 113 -16.51 -16.81 -13.40
CA GLU A 113 -16.07 -17.56 -12.22
C GLU A 113 -17.03 -17.38 -11.03
N ILE A 114 -17.69 -16.22 -10.90
CA ILE A 114 -18.68 -15.98 -9.82
C ILE A 114 -19.83 -17.00 -9.87
N LYS A 115 -20.21 -17.48 -11.06
CA LYS A 115 -21.34 -18.39 -11.24
C LYS A 115 -21.06 -19.81 -10.72
N ILE A 116 -19.78 -20.17 -10.62
CA ILE A 116 -19.32 -21.53 -10.29
C ILE A 116 -18.39 -21.56 -9.07
N SER A 117 -18.15 -20.42 -8.42
CA SER A 117 -17.27 -20.34 -7.26
C SER A 117 -17.95 -20.85 -5.98
N ASP A 118 -17.15 -21.37 -5.06
CA ASP A 118 -17.54 -21.85 -3.73
C ASP A 118 -17.20 -20.87 -2.59
N TYR A 119 -16.88 -19.61 -2.93
CA TYR A 119 -16.59 -18.58 -1.94
C TYR A 119 -17.76 -18.37 -0.97
N ASN A 120 -17.42 -18.07 0.28
CA ASN A 120 -18.40 -17.76 1.30
C ASN A 120 -18.24 -16.32 1.80
N HIS A 121 -19.12 -15.90 2.72
CA HIS A 121 -19.13 -14.54 3.24
C HIS A 121 -17.77 -14.11 3.84
N ARG A 122 -16.96 -15.03 4.38
CA ARG A 122 -15.66 -14.73 4.96
C ARG A 122 -14.61 -14.34 3.93
N ASP A 123 -14.85 -14.64 2.66
CA ASP A 123 -13.95 -14.32 1.55
C ASP A 123 -14.19 -12.91 1.01
N LEU A 124 -15.40 -12.35 1.18
CA LEU A 124 -15.79 -11.04 0.62
C LEU A 124 -14.73 -9.93 0.78
N PRO A 125 -14.06 -9.76 1.94
CA PRO A 125 -13.03 -8.72 2.09
C PRO A 125 -11.80 -8.90 1.19
N PHE A 126 -11.62 -10.08 0.60
CA PHE A 126 -10.43 -10.50 -0.12
C PHE A 126 -10.75 -10.94 -1.56
N LEU A 127 -11.93 -10.63 -2.06
CA LEU A 127 -12.34 -10.84 -3.45
C LEU A 127 -12.31 -9.52 -4.21
N LYS A 128 -11.77 -9.53 -5.42
CA LYS A 128 -11.77 -8.36 -6.30
C LYS A 128 -12.00 -8.76 -7.75
N ARG A 129 -12.59 -7.88 -8.56
CA ARG A 129 -12.80 -8.18 -9.99
C ARG A 129 -11.46 -8.35 -10.70
N SER A 130 -11.40 -9.29 -11.65
CA SER A 130 -10.18 -9.65 -12.38
C SER A 130 -9.53 -8.48 -13.14
N GLY A 131 -10.28 -7.44 -13.49
CA GLY A 131 -9.73 -6.20 -14.07
C GLY A 131 -8.72 -5.48 -13.18
N PHE A 132 -8.78 -5.67 -11.86
CA PHE A 132 -7.85 -5.09 -10.88
C PHE A 132 -6.64 -5.98 -10.60
N LYS A 133 -6.50 -7.14 -11.26
CA LYS A 133 -5.41 -8.10 -11.04
C LYS A 133 -3.99 -7.50 -11.07
N PRO A 134 -3.67 -6.50 -11.92
CA PRO A 134 -2.34 -5.87 -11.90
C PRO A 134 -1.97 -5.17 -10.58
N GLU A 135 -2.96 -4.83 -9.76
CA GLU A 135 -2.73 -4.19 -8.45
C GLU A 135 -2.03 -5.12 -7.47
N LYS A 136 -2.20 -6.45 -7.58
CA LYS A 136 -1.65 -7.43 -6.62
C LYS A 136 -1.81 -6.99 -5.17
N GLU A 137 -3.04 -6.60 -4.83
CA GLU A 137 -3.38 -6.07 -3.54
C GLU A 137 -3.22 -7.15 -2.46
N PHE A 138 -2.66 -6.75 -1.33
CA PHE A 138 -2.60 -7.50 -0.10
C PHE A 138 -3.31 -6.68 0.96
N ARG A 139 -4.35 -7.25 1.57
CA ARG A 139 -5.21 -6.54 2.51
C ARG A 139 -5.08 -7.13 3.90
N ILE A 140 -5.04 -6.25 4.89
CA ILE A 140 -5.23 -6.57 6.30
C ILE A 140 -6.51 -5.86 6.75
N ILE A 141 -7.42 -6.58 7.40
CA ILE A 141 -8.63 -6.01 7.99
C ILE A 141 -8.58 -6.14 9.50
N TYR A 142 -9.22 -5.20 10.18
CA TYR A 142 -9.43 -5.20 11.63
C TYR A 142 -10.93 -5.21 11.91
N GLU A 143 -11.35 -6.14 12.77
CA GLU A 143 -12.70 -6.37 13.25
C GLU A 143 -12.77 -6.06 14.73
N GLY A 144 -13.36 -4.93 15.08
CA GLY A 144 -13.47 -4.55 16.48
C GLY A 144 -13.94 -3.13 16.69
N ALA A 145 -14.16 -2.79 17.96
CA ALA A 145 -14.58 -1.46 18.34
C ALA A 145 -13.52 -0.42 17.99
N CYS A 146 -13.94 0.61 17.25
CA CYS A 146 -13.29 1.90 17.09
C CYS A 146 -14.40 2.93 16.80
N PRO A 147 -14.23 4.23 17.10
CA PRO A 147 -15.22 5.23 16.74
C PRO A 147 -15.44 5.28 15.22
N ASP A 148 -16.69 5.49 14.79
CA ASP A 148 -17.10 5.42 13.38
C ASP A 148 -16.33 6.39 12.46
N ASN A 149 -15.85 7.50 13.00
CA ASN A 149 -15.10 8.53 12.28
C ASN A 149 -13.59 8.45 12.48
N GLU A 150 -13.11 7.42 13.19
CA GLU A 150 -11.70 7.24 13.50
C GLU A 150 -11.09 6.06 12.74
N ALA A 151 -9.81 6.22 12.42
CA ALA A 151 -8.99 5.12 11.97
C ALA A 151 -8.68 4.18 13.14
N HIS A 152 -8.54 2.90 12.84
CA HIS A 152 -7.90 1.97 13.77
C HIS A 152 -6.38 2.06 13.56
N TYR A 153 -5.60 2.08 14.64
CA TYR A 153 -4.15 2.24 14.55
C TYR A 153 -3.44 0.99 15.07
N LEU A 154 -2.55 0.44 14.23
CA LEU A 154 -1.61 -0.59 14.61
C LEU A 154 -0.27 0.06 14.96
N PRO A 155 0.23 -0.04 16.21
CA PRO A 155 1.60 0.37 16.51
C PRO A 155 2.60 -0.40 15.64
N ILE A 156 3.62 0.29 15.14
CA ILE A 156 4.67 -0.33 14.35
C ILE A 156 6.04 0.01 14.90
N ASP A 157 6.99 -0.90 14.69
CA ASP A 157 8.41 -0.58 14.80
C ASP A 157 8.86 0.12 13.50
N PRO A 158 9.47 1.31 13.58
CA PRO A 158 10.06 1.99 12.43
C PRO A 158 11.07 1.14 11.64
N GLU A 159 11.75 0.18 12.28
CA GLU A 159 12.65 -0.78 11.61
C GLU A 159 11.92 -1.70 10.61
N TRP A 160 10.59 -1.76 10.65
CA TRP A 160 9.80 -2.46 9.64
C TRP A 160 9.77 -1.72 8.31
N ILE A 161 10.17 -0.45 8.27
CA ILE A 161 10.18 0.38 7.05
C ILE A 161 11.49 0.15 6.29
N SER A 162 11.39 -0.44 5.10
CA SER A 162 12.56 -0.64 4.24
C SER A 162 13.00 0.64 3.55
N ARG A 163 12.03 1.44 3.06
CA ARG A 163 12.27 2.71 2.37
C ARG A 163 10.96 3.46 2.14
N ILE A 164 11.09 4.75 1.84
CA ILE A 164 10.02 5.61 1.35
C ILE A 164 10.41 6.12 -0.04
N VAL A 165 9.45 6.11 -0.97
CA VAL A 165 9.66 6.65 -2.31
C VAL A 165 8.64 7.75 -2.57
N LEU A 166 9.12 8.90 -3.04
CA LEU A 166 8.27 10.05 -3.34
C LEU A 166 7.73 9.97 -4.77
N ASN A 167 6.55 10.54 -4.96
CA ASN A 167 5.88 10.60 -6.26
C ASN A 167 6.79 11.19 -7.35
N PRO A 168 6.84 10.58 -8.56
CA PRO A 168 7.74 11.02 -9.64
C PRO A 168 7.45 12.41 -10.20
N TRP A 169 6.28 12.99 -9.92
CA TRP A 169 5.87 14.32 -10.38
C TRP A 169 6.14 15.43 -9.35
N LEU A 170 6.69 15.09 -8.18
CA LEU A 170 7.07 16.08 -7.19
C LEU A 170 8.24 16.94 -7.73
N PRO A 171 8.16 18.28 -7.70
CA PRO A 171 9.25 19.13 -8.16
C PRO A 171 10.57 18.84 -7.42
N PRO A 172 11.74 18.87 -8.07
CA PRO A 172 13.01 18.47 -7.46
C PRO A 172 13.34 19.18 -6.14
N ALA A 173 13.18 20.50 -6.08
CA ALA A 173 13.44 21.29 -4.85
C ALA A 173 12.49 20.91 -3.69
N VAL A 174 11.23 20.58 -4.01
CA VAL A 174 10.27 20.08 -3.02
C VAL A 174 10.65 18.68 -2.57
N SER A 175 11.05 17.81 -3.50
CA SER A 175 11.52 16.46 -3.22
C SER A 175 12.71 16.46 -2.25
N GLU A 176 13.68 17.34 -2.46
CA GLU A 176 14.85 17.51 -1.56
C GLU A 176 14.43 17.91 -0.15
N SER A 177 13.52 18.89 -0.04
CA SER A 177 13.00 19.35 1.25
C SER A 177 12.23 18.25 2.00
N VAL A 178 11.40 17.49 1.28
CA VAL A 178 10.63 16.37 1.85
C VAL A 178 11.57 15.24 2.28
N ILE A 179 12.58 14.88 1.47
CA ILE A 179 13.58 13.87 1.83
C ILE A 179 14.31 14.24 3.12
N HIS A 180 14.76 15.49 3.21
CA HIS A 180 15.44 15.98 4.41
C HIS A 180 14.53 15.89 5.64
N THR A 181 13.29 16.36 5.51
CA THR A 181 12.29 16.35 6.59
C THR A 181 11.98 14.93 7.07
N LEU A 182 11.69 14.00 6.14
CA LEU A 182 11.37 12.61 6.49
C LEU A 182 12.54 11.91 7.19
N LYS A 183 13.77 12.18 6.77
CA LYS A 183 14.96 11.64 7.44
C LYS A 183 15.17 12.24 8.83
N LEU A 184 14.94 13.55 8.98
CA LEU A 184 15.10 14.24 10.26
C LEU A 184 14.11 13.74 11.32
N ILE A 185 12.85 13.50 10.95
CA ILE A 185 11.83 13.01 11.89
C ILE A 185 11.86 11.48 12.08
N SER A 186 12.59 10.77 11.21
CA SER A 186 12.68 9.32 11.28
C SER A 186 13.48 8.91 12.51
N PRO A 187 12.95 7.99 13.34
CA PRO A 187 13.74 7.37 14.41
C PRO A 187 14.76 6.35 13.87
N VAL A 188 14.71 6.00 12.58
CA VAL A 188 15.68 5.13 11.89
C VAL A 188 16.73 6.02 11.21
N SER A 189 17.99 5.90 11.64
CA SER A 189 19.09 6.75 11.16
C SER A 189 19.41 6.56 9.67
N ASP A 190 19.28 5.34 9.17
CA ASP A 190 19.64 4.98 7.79
C ASP A 190 18.41 4.86 6.86
N LEU A 191 17.32 5.57 7.18
CA LEU A 191 16.11 5.53 6.38
C LEU A 191 16.38 5.97 4.94
N THR A 192 16.12 5.07 4.01
CA THR A 192 16.21 5.36 2.58
C THR A 192 14.96 6.10 2.10
N VAL A 193 15.12 7.36 1.70
CA VAL A 193 14.07 8.17 1.07
C VAL A 193 14.58 8.68 -0.27
N THR A 194 13.85 8.42 -1.35
CA THR A 194 14.25 8.79 -2.72
C THR A 194 13.05 9.18 -3.59
N PRO A 195 13.20 10.05 -4.61
CA PRO A 195 12.16 10.20 -5.61
C PRO A 195 12.07 8.97 -6.51
N SER A 196 10.86 8.68 -6.99
CA SER A 196 10.67 7.70 -8.05
C SER A 196 11.41 8.11 -9.33
N ARG A 197 11.89 7.10 -10.07
CA ARG A 197 12.47 7.26 -11.41
C ARG A 197 11.62 6.61 -12.50
N LEU A 198 10.38 6.24 -12.18
CA LEU A 198 9.51 5.47 -13.08
C LEU A 198 9.31 6.17 -14.42
N THR A 199 9.09 7.49 -14.41
CA THR A 199 8.82 8.29 -15.62
C THR A 199 10.06 8.98 -16.19
N ASN A 200 11.17 9.03 -15.45
CA ASN A 200 12.38 9.76 -15.83
C ASN A 200 13.65 8.94 -15.56
N SER A 201 13.70 7.74 -16.11
CA SER A 201 14.85 6.85 -15.97
C SER A 201 15.99 7.27 -16.91
N LYS A 202 17.02 7.91 -16.35
CA LYS A 202 18.26 8.26 -17.08
C LYS A 202 18.89 7.02 -17.72
N THR A 203 18.89 5.88 -17.03
CA THR A 203 19.43 4.61 -17.53
C THR A 203 18.68 4.12 -18.76
N TRP A 204 17.34 4.22 -18.75
CA TRP A 204 16.50 3.84 -19.89
C TRP A 204 16.76 4.76 -21.09
N ALA A 205 16.77 6.08 -20.87
CA ALA A 205 17.06 7.05 -21.92
C ALA A 205 18.47 6.89 -22.51
N GLN A 206 19.48 6.63 -21.68
CA GLN A 206 20.85 6.36 -22.13
C GLN A 206 20.94 5.07 -22.96
N TRP A 207 20.19 4.03 -22.60
CA TRP A 207 20.15 2.80 -23.41
C TRP A 207 19.57 3.06 -24.80
N GLY A 208 18.46 3.80 -24.90
CA GLY A 208 17.91 4.21 -26.20
C GLY A 208 18.89 5.04 -27.04
N LYS A 209 19.63 5.98 -26.41
CA LYS A 209 20.68 6.75 -27.10
C LYS A 209 21.80 5.86 -27.66
N ARG A 210 22.21 4.83 -26.92
CA ARG A 210 23.22 3.88 -27.40
C ARG A 210 22.74 3.11 -28.62
N LEU A 211 21.49 2.64 -28.63
CA LEU A 211 20.91 1.94 -29.78
C LEU A 211 20.88 2.81 -31.04
N TYR A 212 20.52 4.10 -30.89
CA TYR A 212 20.53 5.06 -31.99
C TYR A 212 21.93 5.30 -32.58
N GLN A 213 22.97 5.31 -31.76
CA GLN A 213 24.35 5.53 -32.21
C GLN A 213 24.99 4.31 -32.87
N THR A 214 24.40 3.13 -32.72
CA THR A 214 24.89 1.87 -33.30
C THR A 214 24.18 1.48 -34.60
N ASP A 215 23.21 2.28 -35.05
CA ASP A 215 22.54 2.10 -36.35
C ASP A 215 23.42 2.75 -37.44
N PRO A 216 23.87 2.00 -38.47
CA PRO A 216 24.78 2.50 -39.52
C PRO A 216 24.16 3.56 -40.44
#